data_AF-A0A4Q2X146-F1
#
_entry.id   AF-A0A4Q2X146-F1
#
_cell.length_a   1.000
_cell.length_b   1.000
_cell.length_c   1.000
_cell.angle_alpha   90.00
_cell.angle_beta   90.00
_cell.angle_gamma   90.00
#
_symmetry.space_group_name_H-M   'P 1'
#
loop_
_entity.id
_entity.type
_entity.pdbx_description
1 polymer ?
#
loop_
_entity_poly.entity_id
_entity_poly.type
_entity_poly.pdbx_seq_one_letter_code
_entity_poly.pdbx_strand_id
1 'polypeptide(L)'
;MKTRAILFPGTALLAVMALAQVPGPAVWKKRVITREFLTEGIGAGDLDGDGKKDLVAGPFWFKGPDFTQAVQFRPGQAQPVKTYQEDSFLTWVDDLNGDGKKDVLMASHPGRDLTLYLNPGKTGDNWPAHRVMTEAATESPLWL
;
A
#
# COMPACT_ATOMS: atom_id res chain seq x y z
N MET A 1 38.73 -24.12 63.32
CA MET A 1 38.49 -24.35 61.87
C MET A 1 37.00 -24.20 61.61
N LYS A 2 36.62 -23.38 60.63
CA LYS A 2 35.24 -22.94 60.37
C LYS A 2 34.50 -23.98 59.50
N THR A 3 33.42 -24.55 60.00
CA THR A 3 32.50 -25.40 59.21
C THR A 3 31.67 -24.49 58.32
N ARG A 4 31.87 -24.54 56.99
CA ARG A 4 31.00 -23.84 56.03
C ARG A 4 29.76 -24.68 55.79
N ALA A 5 28.60 -24.20 56.21
CA ALA A 5 27.32 -24.69 55.75
C ALA A 5 27.13 -24.27 54.29
N ILE A 6 26.91 -25.23 53.39
CA ILE A 6 26.44 -24.97 52.03
C ILE A 6 24.92 -24.95 52.13
N LEU A 7 24.35 -23.75 52.26
CA LEU A 7 22.92 -23.53 52.01
C LEU A 7 22.77 -23.40 50.49
N PHE A 8 22.09 -24.34 49.86
CA PHE A 8 21.58 -24.13 48.50
C PHE A 8 20.47 -23.07 48.57
N PRO A 9 20.55 -21.93 47.86
CA PRO A 9 19.42 -21.04 47.74
C PRO A 9 18.42 -21.68 46.76
N GLY A 10 17.55 -22.52 47.30
CA GLY A 10 16.27 -22.83 46.68
C GLY A 10 15.38 -21.60 46.81
N THR A 11 15.48 -20.65 45.88
CA THR A 11 14.50 -19.57 45.77
C THR A 11 14.20 -19.25 44.31
N ALA A 12 12.99 -19.67 43.94
CA ALA A 12 12.10 -19.04 42.98
C ALA A 12 12.56 -19.02 41.51
N LEU A 13 12.44 -20.18 40.85
CA LEU A 13 12.01 -20.18 39.46
C LEU A 13 10.51 -19.81 39.45
N LEU A 14 10.21 -18.52 39.58
CA LEU A 14 8.88 -17.99 39.29
C LEU A 14 8.67 -18.18 37.79
N ALA A 15 7.98 -19.27 37.44
CA ALA A 15 7.45 -19.48 36.11
C ALA A 15 6.48 -18.32 35.83
N VAL A 16 6.98 -17.28 35.18
CA VAL A 16 6.14 -16.30 34.51
C VAL A 16 5.52 -17.05 33.34
N MET A 17 4.43 -17.77 33.61
CA MET A 17 3.49 -18.14 32.58
C MET A 17 2.85 -16.84 32.12
N ALA A 18 3.51 -16.17 31.17
CA ALA A 18 2.85 -15.22 30.32
C ALA A 18 1.69 -15.98 29.68
N LEU A 19 0.46 -15.70 30.13
CA LEU A 19 -0.73 -16.02 29.38
C LEU A 19 -0.61 -15.22 28.09
N ALA A 20 0.04 -15.79 27.08
CA ALA A 20 -0.11 -15.32 25.73
C ALA A 20 -1.59 -15.44 25.43
N GLN A 21 -2.31 -14.33 25.54
CA GLN A 21 -3.67 -14.25 25.03
C GLN A 21 -3.54 -14.53 23.55
N VAL A 22 -3.94 -15.74 23.14
CA VAL A 22 -4.15 -16.03 21.72
C VAL A 22 -5.17 -14.99 21.28
N PRO A 23 -4.81 -14.07 20.36
CA PRO A 23 -5.76 -13.07 19.90
C PRO A 23 -7.00 -13.81 19.43
N GLY A 24 -8.17 -13.38 19.91
CA GLY A 24 -9.43 -13.87 19.35
C GLY A 24 -9.46 -13.67 17.84
N PRO A 25 -10.31 -14.40 17.11
CA PRO A 25 -10.40 -14.27 15.67
C PRO A 25 -10.53 -12.80 15.27
N ALA A 26 -9.72 -12.37 14.30
CA ALA A 26 -9.73 -11.00 13.82
C ALA A 26 -11.13 -10.63 13.32
N VAL A 27 -11.71 -9.57 13.89
CA VAL A 27 -13.00 -9.02 13.43
C VAL A 27 -12.71 -8.01 12.33
N TRP A 28 -13.05 -8.38 11.09
CA TRP A 28 -12.86 -7.52 9.93
C TRP A 28 -14.09 -6.63 9.71
N LYS A 29 -13.87 -5.31 9.63
CA LYS A 29 -14.90 -4.36 9.22
C LYS A 29 -14.80 -4.08 7.73
N LYS A 30 -15.82 -4.45 6.96
CA LYS A 30 -15.92 -4.09 5.55
C LYS A 30 -16.22 -2.59 5.40
N ARG A 31 -15.51 -1.93 4.48
CA ARG A 31 -15.81 -0.58 3.98
C ARG A 31 -15.91 -0.64 2.46
N VAL A 32 -16.91 0.04 1.91
CA VAL A 32 -17.02 0.25 0.45
C VAL A 32 -16.45 1.63 0.18
N ILE A 33 -15.37 1.71 -0.59
CA ILE A 33 -14.70 2.97 -0.95
C ILE A 33 -15.39 3.58 -2.16
N THR A 34 -15.53 2.81 -3.24
CA THR A 34 -16.32 3.16 -4.42
C THR A 34 -17.07 1.93 -4.94
N ARG A 35 -18.14 2.18 -5.71
CA ARG A 35 -18.87 1.16 -6.48
C ARG A 35 -18.58 1.24 -7.97
N GLU A 36 -17.79 2.23 -8.37
CA GLU A 36 -17.32 2.40 -9.73
C GLU A 36 -16.16 1.47 -10.01
N PHE A 37 -16.00 1.12 -11.28
CA PHE A 37 -14.87 0.33 -11.74
C PHE A 37 -13.77 1.27 -12.23
N LEU A 38 -12.68 1.35 -11.47
CA LEU A 38 -11.59 2.29 -11.71
C LEU A 38 -10.33 1.63 -12.28
N THR A 39 -10.12 0.35 -12.02
CA THR A 39 -8.88 -0.37 -12.33
C THR A 39 -9.01 -1.85 -11.99
N GLU A 40 -8.12 -2.67 -12.57
CA GLU A 40 -7.92 -4.07 -12.18
C GLU A 40 -7.01 -4.23 -10.96
N GLY A 41 -6.12 -3.27 -10.72
CA GLY A 41 -5.06 -3.36 -9.71
C GLY A 41 -4.94 -2.11 -8.86
N ILE A 42 -4.83 -2.31 -7.54
CA ILE A 42 -4.67 -1.23 -6.57
C ILE A 42 -3.24 -1.14 -6.04
N GLY A 43 -2.78 0.08 -5.77
CA GLY A 43 -1.54 0.36 -5.05
C GLY A 43 -1.82 0.96 -3.68
N ALA A 44 -0.85 0.92 -2.76
CA ALA A 44 -0.99 1.55 -1.44
C ALA A 44 0.34 2.18 -0.98
N GLY A 45 0.28 3.42 -0.51
CA GLY A 45 1.42 4.17 0.01
C GLY A 45 1.00 5.53 0.55
N ASP A 46 1.86 6.20 1.31
CA ASP A 46 1.60 7.51 1.91
C ASP A 46 1.92 8.62 0.90
N LEU A 47 0.90 9.09 0.16
CA LEU A 47 1.06 10.00 -0.98
C LEU A 47 1.06 11.47 -0.54
N ASP A 48 0.45 11.80 0.60
CA ASP A 48 0.48 13.17 1.15
C ASP A 48 1.43 13.36 2.34
N GLY A 49 2.14 12.32 2.76
CA GLY A 49 3.18 12.38 3.78
C GLY A 49 2.64 12.53 5.20
N ASP A 50 1.37 12.15 5.43
CA ASP A 50 0.72 12.27 6.74
C ASP A 50 0.98 11.06 7.67
N GLY A 51 1.76 10.08 7.19
CA GLY A 51 2.10 8.85 7.89
C GLY A 51 1.06 7.75 7.78
N LYS A 52 -0.03 7.95 7.02
CA LYS A 52 -1.07 6.94 6.78
C LYS A 52 -1.01 6.47 5.34
N LYS A 53 -1.34 5.18 5.14
CA LYS A 53 -1.40 4.64 3.78
C LYS A 53 -2.65 5.11 3.08
N ASP A 54 -2.45 5.67 1.90
CA ASP A 54 -3.47 5.93 0.91
C ASP A 54 -3.63 4.74 -0.03
N LEU A 55 -4.70 4.75 -0.83
CA LEU A 55 -4.93 3.76 -1.89
C LEU A 55 -4.95 4.44 -3.25
N VAL A 56 -4.28 3.85 -4.24
CA VAL A 56 -4.34 4.29 -5.64
C VAL A 56 -5.18 3.31 -6.43
N ALA A 57 -6.15 3.83 -7.18
CA ALA A 57 -6.97 3.05 -8.09
C ALA A 57 -7.26 3.86 -9.36
N GLY A 58 -6.68 3.43 -10.48
CA GLY A 58 -6.87 4.12 -11.77
C GLY A 58 -6.35 5.56 -11.72
N PRO A 59 -7.17 6.56 -12.09
CA PRO A 59 -6.75 7.96 -12.09
C PRO A 59 -6.87 8.67 -10.73
N PHE A 60 -7.29 7.95 -9.69
CA PHE A 60 -7.56 8.50 -8.36
C PHE A 60 -6.68 7.88 -7.29
N TRP A 61 -6.41 8.65 -6.24
CA TRP A 61 -5.99 8.11 -4.96
C TRP A 61 -6.96 8.53 -3.85
N PHE A 62 -7.09 7.69 -2.83
CA PHE A 62 -8.04 7.81 -1.73
C PHE A 62 -7.29 7.99 -0.42
N LYS A 63 -7.55 9.11 0.26
CA LYS A 63 -6.84 9.49 1.48
C LYS A 63 -7.09 8.52 2.63
N GLY A 64 -6.04 8.00 3.24
CA GLY A 64 -6.11 7.18 4.44
C GLY A 64 -6.46 7.96 5.70
N PRO A 65 -7.00 7.31 6.75
CA PRO A 65 -7.33 5.90 6.84
C PRO A 65 -8.82 5.62 6.55
N ASP A 66 -9.61 6.65 6.29
CA ASP A 66 -11.06 6.55 6.15
C ASP A 66 -11.50 6.44 4.67
N PHE A 67 -10.62 6.82 3.74
CA PHE A 67 -10.82 6.70 2.30
C PHE A 67 -12.06 7.44 1.79
N THR A 68 -12.42 8.54 2.47
CA THR A 68 -13.61 9.34 2.14
C THR A 68 -13.32 10.43 1.11
N GLN A 69 -12.06 10.87 1.03
CA GLN A 69 -11.59 11.85 0.07
C GLN A 69 -10.83 11.18 -1.07
N ALA A 70 -11.31 11.37 -2.30
CA ALA A 70 -10.62 10.99 -3.52
C ALA A 70 -9.94 12.21 -4.15
N VAL A 71 -8.73 12.05 -4.65
CA VAL A 71 -7.96 13.06 -5.36
C VAL A 71 -7.58 12.52 -6.73
N GLN A 72 -7.96 13.24 -7.79
CA GLN A 72 -7.55 12.92 -9.14
C GLN A 72 -6.12 13.42 -9.38
N PHE A 73 -5.21 12.52 -9.73
CA PHE A 73 -3.79 12.85 -9.97
C PHE A 73 -3.39 12.74 -11.45
N ARG A 74 -4.24 12.15 -12.28
CA ARG A 74 -4.08 12.08 -13.74
C ARG A 74 -5.43 12.14 -14.45
N PRO A 75 -5.47 12.48 -15.76
CA PRO A 75 -6.68 12.37 -16.54
C PRO A 75 -7.19 10.93 -16.56
N GLY A 76 -8.51 10.77 -16.56
CA GLY A 76 -9.18 9.48 -16.55
C GLY A 76 -10.50 9.56 -15.79
N GLN A 77 -11.30 8.51 -15.93
CA GLN A 77 -12.60 8.37 -15.27
C GLN A 77 -12.89 6.89 -15.04
N ALA A 78 -13.89 6.61 -14.21
CA ALA A 78 -14.44 5.28 -14.08
C ALA A 78 -14.94 4.73 -15.42
N GLN A 79 -14.82 3.42 -15.58
CA GLN A 79 -15.34 2.70 -16.73
C GLN A 79 -16.58 1.88 -16.35
N PRO A 80 -17.44 1.52 -17.31
CA PRO A 80 -18.47 0.52 -17.06
C PRO A 80 -17.87 -0.79 -16.54
N VAL A 81 -18.57 -1.47 -15.62
CA VAL A 81 -18.12 -2.75 -15.02
C VAL A 81 -17.88 -3.86 -16.07
N LYS A 82 -18.45 -3.73 -17.28
CA LYS A 82 -18.32 -4.71 -18.36
C LYS A 82 -17.20 -4.39 -19.35
N THR A 83 -16.36 -3.41 -19.04
CA THR A 83 -15.21 -3.00 -19.86
C THR A 83 -13.92 -3.17 -19.04
N TYR A 84 -12.77 -3.01 -19.69
CA TYR A 84 -11.47 -3.04 -19.04
C TYR A 84 -10.91 -1.64 -18.84
N GLN A 85 -10.15 -1.45 -17.76
CA GLN A 85 -9.33 -0.25 -17.61
C GLN A 85 -7.99 -0.45 -18.32
N GLU A 86 -7.93 -0.03 -19.58
CA GLU A 86 -6.77 -0.25 -20.47
C GLU A 86 -5.47 0.40 -19.98
N ASP A 87 -5.55 1.43 -19.14
CA ASP A 87 -4.42 2.23 -18.67
C ASP A 87 -4.13 2.07 -17.17
N SER A 88 -4.71 1.06 -16.51
CA SER A 88 -4.47 0.77 -15.09
C SER A 88 -4.76 -0.69 -14.77
N PHE A 89 -3.76 -1.54 -15.00
CA PHE A 89 -3.83 -2.97 -14.74
C PHE A 89 -3.10 -3.37 -13.45
N LEU A 90 -1.89 -2.84 -13.23
CA LEU A 90 -1.15 -2.96 -11.98
C LEU A 90 -0.65 -1.60 -11.53
N THR A 91 -0.61 -1.41 -10.21
CA THR A 91 -0.25 -0.13 -9.59
C THR A 91 0.68 -0.36 -8.43
N TRP A 92 1.75 0.42 -8.38
CA TRP A 92 2.67 0.43 -7.26
C TRP A 92 2.96 1.84 -6.81
N VAL A 93 3.30 1.97 -5.53
CA VAL A 93 3.50 3.27 -4.87
C VAL A 93 4.79 3.19 -4.08
N ASP A 94 5.81 3.93 -4.50
CA ASP A 94 7.07 4.06 -3.78
C ASP A 94 7.77 5.39 -4.11
N ASP A 95 8.85 5.73 -3.41
CA ASP A 95 9.71 6.85 -3.78
C ASP A 95 10.65 6.40 -4.91
N LEU A 96 10.26 6.70 -6.16
CA LEU A 96 10.89 6.15 -7.36
C LEU A 96 11.91 7.10 -7.97
N ASN A 97 11.86 8.38 -7.62
CA ASN A 97 12.83 9.39 -8.03
C ASN A 97 13.83 9.79 -6.92
N GLY A 98 13.63 9.32 -5.69
CA GLY A 98 14.49 9.58 -4.53
C GLY A 98 14.30 10.96 -3.89
N ASP A 99 13.16 11.62 -4.11
CA ASP A 99 12.87 12.96 -3.57
C ASP A 99 12.19 12.94 -2.19
N GLY A 100 11.94 11.75 -1.66
CA GLY A 100 11.29 11.53 -0.37
C GLY A 100 9.77 11.51 -0.42
N LYS A 101 9.15 11.70 -1.59
CA LYS A 101 7.69 11.59 -1.79
C LYS A 101 7.37 10.28 -2.50
N LYS A 102 6.17 9.75 -2.24
CA LYS A 102 5.70 8.54 -2.92
C LYS A 102 5.13 8.89 -4.28
N ASP A 103 5.70 8.29 -5.31
CA ASP A 103 5.30 8.32 -6.72
C ASP A 103 4.38 7.12 -7.05
N VAL A 104 3.79 7.12 -8.24
CA VAL A 104 2.94 6.03 -8.74
C VAL A 104 3.53 5.43 -10.01
N LEU A 105 3.80 4.12 -9.99
CA LEU A 105 4.13 3.35 -11.19
C LEU A 105 2.91 2.54 -11.61
N MET A 106 2.51 2.66 -12.87
CA MET A 106 1.29 2.06 -13.38
C MET A 106 1.56 1.29 -14.67
N ALA A 107 1.28 -0.01 -14.64
CA ALA A 107 1.22 -0.81 -15.85
C ALA A 107 -0.17 -0.66 -16.47
N SER A 108 -0.19 -0.39 -17.77
CA SER A 108 -1.39 -0.50 -18.60
C SER A 108 -1.75 -1.98 -18.82
N HIS A 109 -2.76 -2.25 -19.63
CA HIS A 109 -3.13 -3.61 -20.02
C HIS A 109 -1.89 -4.43 -20.47
N PRO A 110 -1.80 -5.75 -20.18
CA PRO A 110 -0.63 -6.54 -20.52
C PRO A 110 -0.16 -6.36 -21.97
N GLY A 111 1.16 -6.19 -22.14
CA GLY A 111 1.77 -5.88 -23.44
C GLY A 111 1.70 -4.40 -23.83
N ARG A 112 1.30 -3.53 -22.90
CA ARG A 112 1.24 -2.08 -23.10
C ARG A 112 2.16 -1.38 -22.11
N ASP A 113 2.02 -0.08 -22.06
CA ASP A 113 2.96 0.83 -21.46
C ASP A 113 3.06 0.74 -19.92
N LEU A 114 4.28 0.90 -19.40
CA LEU A 114 4.55 1.20 -17.99
C LEU A 114 4.81 2.69 -17.85
N THR A 115 4.04 3.35 -16.99
CA THR A 115 4.08 4.81 -16.82
C THR A 115 4.35 5.17 -15.37
N LEU A 116 5.36 6.00 -15.14
CA LEU A 116 5.69 6.61 -13.86
C LEU A 116 5.01 7.98 -13.76
N TYR A 117 4.27 8.21 -12.70
CA TYR A 117 3.68 9.50 -12.34
C TYR A 117 4.39 10.04 -11.10
N LEU A 118 5.09 11.16 -11.26
CA LEU A 118 5.87 11.78 -10.18
C LEU A 118 4.98 12.64 -9.29
N ASN A 119 5.12 12.50 -7.97
CA ASN A 119 4.34 13.26 -7.01
C ASN A 119 4.92 14.68 -6.84
N PRO A 120 4.21 15.75 -7.25
CA PRO A 120 4.72 17.09 -7.11
C PRO A 120 4.76 17.58 -5.64
N GLY A 121 4.16 16.85 -4.69
CA GLY A 121 4.01 17.26 -3.29
C GLY A 121 2.87 18.25 -3.05
N LYS A 122 1.97 18.41 -4.02
CA LYS A 122 0.74 19.19 -3.89
C LYS A 122 -0.46 18.34 -4.30
N THR A 123 -1.55 18.45 -3.55
CA THR A 123 -2.84 17.82 -3.88
C THR A 123 -3.50 18.51 -5.05
N GLY A 124 -3.97 17.71 -6.02
CA GLY A 124 -4.68 18.18 -7.20
C GLY A 124 -3.71 18.74 -8.24
N ASP A 125 -3.61 18.02 -9.37
CA ASP A 125 -3.06 18.42 -10.68
C ASP A 125 -2.69 17.14 -11.44
N ASN A 126 -2.56 17.24 -12.76
CA ASN A 126 -2.01 16.17 -13.61
C ASN A 126 -0.52 15.99 -13.27
N TRP A 127 -0.20 14.94 -12.54
CA TRP A 127 1.17 14.60 -12.17
C TRP A 127 2.05 14.42 -13.42
N PRO A 128 3.32 14.86 -13.39
CA PRO A 128 4.25 14.60 -14.49
C PRO A 128 4.34 13.11 -14.78
N ALA A 129 4.02 12.75 -16.03
CA ALA A 129 3.99 11.37 -16.49
C ALA A 129 5.21 11.06 -17.36
N HIS A 130 5.89 9.96 -17.06
CA HIS A 130 7.06 9.47 -17.77
C HIS A 130 6.81 8.04 -18.21
N ARG A 131 6.86 7.82 -19.52
CA ARG A 131 6.81 6.47 -20.07
C ARG A 131 8.13 5.78 -19.78
N VAL A 132 8.09 4.72 -18.96
CA VAL A 132 9.29 3.94 -18.60
C VAL A 132 9.54 2.86 -19.64
N MET A 133 8.48 2.22 -20.14
CA MET A 133 8.54 1.24 -21.23
C MET A 133 7.26 1.24 -22.04
N THR A 134 7.33 0.77 -23.29
CA THR A 134 6.18 0.70 -24.21
C THR A 134 5.48 -0.66 -24.21
N GLU A 135 6.11 -1.70 -23.64
CA GLU A 135 5.58 -3.06 -23.62
C GLU A 135 5.96 -3.76 -22.30
N ALA A 136 5.03 -3.78 -21.35
CA ALA A 136 5.13 -4.43 -20.06
C ALA A 136 4.17 -5.64 -20.06
N ALA A 137 4.73 -6.85 -20.14
CA ALA A 137 3.95 -8.10 -20.06
C ALA A 137 3.76 -8.51 -18.60
N THR A 138 3.01 -7.72 -17.82
CA THR A 138 2.88 -7.91 -16.37
C THR A 138 1.44 -8.30 -15.99
N GLU A 139 1.17 -9.61 -15.92
CA GLU A 139 0.05 -10.14 -15.12
C GLU A 139 0.51 -10.61 -13.73
N SER A 140 1.82 -10.67 -13.51
CA SER A 140 2.42 -11.08 -12.24
C SER A 140 3.02 -9.86 -11.53
N PRO A 141 2.49 -9.44 -10.37
CA PRO A 141 2.83 -8.17 -9.72
C PRO A 141 4.11 -8.22 -8.88
N LEU A 142 5.08 -9.09 -9.22
CA LEU A 142 6.29 -9.22 -8.43
C LEU A 142 7.12 -7.93 -8.53
N TRP A 143 7.13 -7.18 -7.43
CA TRP A 143 8.14 -6.16 -7.16
C TRP A 143 9.45 -6.92 -6.90
N LEU A 144 10.41 -6.81 -7.79
CA LEU A 144 11.74 -7.40 -7.61
C LEU A 144 12.57 -6.54 -6.64
#